data_AF-A0A2S7SW20-F1
#
_entry.id   AF-A0A2S7SW20-F1
#
_cell.length_a   1.000
_cell.length_b   1.000
_cell.length_c   1.000
_cell.angle_alpha   90.00
_cell.angle_beta   90.00
_cell.angle_gamma   90.00
#
_symmetry.space_group_name_H-M   'P 1'
#
loop_
_entity.id
_entity.type
_entity.pdbx_description
1 polymer ?
#
loop_
_entity_poly.entity_id
_entity_poly.type
_entity_poly.pdbx_seq_one_letter_code
_entity_poly.pdbx_strand_id
1 'polypeptide(L)'
;MYSCKFTKAHEARLFNDSLIRINQTARANVQVWADSFELCKVSGNYTTLTGPRELMENYLRQEITEVEQMEPLGIGGEDFKKGELTLLKIQLMQVEKGFSRYEKLTKESGTDDMNAIADGIDDLIKEEETAISNLLLIQKKYAADNGFPLGEKKLI
;
A
#
# COMPACT_ATOMS: atom_id res chain seq x y z
N MET A 1 31.13 -26.52 -3.59
CA MET A 1 30.09 -26.21 -2.57
C MET A 1 29.41 -24.85 -2.90
N TYR A 2 28.87 -24.71 -4.12
CA TYR A 2 28.29 -23.44 -4.63
C TYR A 2 26.75 -23.39 -4.52
N SER A 3 26.10 -24.50 -4.18
CA SER A 3 24.64 -24.66 -4.24
C SER A 3 23.85 -23.87 -3.18
N CYS A 4 24.43 -23.52 -2.03
CA CYS A 4 23.64 -22.94 -0.92
C CYS A 4 23.48 -21.41 -0.99
N LYS A 5 24.44 -20.69 -1.60
CA LYS A 5 24.40 -19.22 -1.70
C LYS A 5 23.45 -18.71 -2.79
N PHE A 6 23.40 -19.40 -3.94
CA PHE A 6 22.50 -19.02 -5.03
C PHE A 6 21.02 -19.24 -4.67
N THR A 7 20.70 -20.29 -3.91
CA THR A 7 19.33 -20.56 -3.45
C THR A 7 18.83 -19.46 -2.52
N LYS A 8 19.65 -19.01 -1.55
CA LYS A 8 19.27 -17.96 -0.59
C LYS A 8 19.03 -16.59 -1.23
N ALA A 9 19.87 -16.20 -2.19
CA ALA A 9 19.67 -14.94 -2.92
C ALA A 9 18.42 -14.98 -3.81
N HIS A 10 18.10 -16.14 -4.38
CA HIS A 10 16.89 -16.33 -5.16
C HIS A 10 15.62 -16.26 -4.30
N GLU A 11 15.60 -16.95 -3.16
CA GLU A 11 14.50 -16.93 -2.19
C GLU A 11 14.25 -15.50 -1.64
N ALA A 12 15.32 -14.79 -1.28
CA ALA A 12 15.22 -13.40 -0.83
C ALA A 12 14.65 -12.47 -1.91
N ARG A 13 15.03 -12.68 -3.17
CA ARG A 13 14.47 -11.92 -4.29
C ARG A 13 12.99 -12.23 -4.50
N LEU A 14 12.57 -13.49 -4.40
CA LEU A 14 11.15 -13.86 -4.52
C LEU A 14 10.30 -13.27 -3.39
N PHE A 15 10.84 -13.24 -2.17
CA PHE A 15 10.22 -12.56 -1.04
C PHE A 15 10.01 -11.07 -1.34
N ASN A 16 11.07 -10.37 -1.76
CA ASN A 16 10.98 -8.98 -2.19
C ASN A 16 9.98 -8.74 -3.31
N ASP A 17 10.01 -9.56 -4.37
CA ASP A 17 9.11 -9.44 -5.52
C ASP A 17 7.65 -9.65 -5.11
N SER A 18 7.39 -10.48 -4.08
CA SER A 18 6.05 -10.69 -3.54
C SER A 18 5.53 -9.46 -2.83
N LEU A 19 6.32 -8.85 -1.93
CA LEU A 19 5.91 -7.63 -1.22
C LEU A 19 5.73 -6.43 -2.16
N ILE A 20 6.59 -6.28 -3.18
CA ILE A 20 6.41 -5.23 -4.20
C ILE A 20 5.08 -5.41 -4.93
N ARG A 21 4.73 -6.65 -5.32
CA ARG A 21 3.49 -6.92 -6.04
C ARG A 21 2.26 -6.51 -5.22
N ILE A 22 2.31 -6.70 -3.89
CA ILE A 22 1.24 -6.27 -2.99
C ILE A 22 1.06 -4.75 -3.07
N ASN A 23 2.14 -3.97 -2.91
CA ASN A 23 2.09 -2.51 -3.05
C ASN A 23 1.60 -2.04 -4.42
N GLN A 24 2.07 -2.65 -5.50
CA GLN A 24 1.66 -2.30 -6.86
C GLN A 24 0.16 -2.53 -7.06
N THR A 25 -0.38 -3.61 -6.48
CA THR A 25 -1.81 -3.93 -6.56
C THR A 25 -2.63 -2.99 -5.67
N ALA A 26 -2.14 -2.67 -4.47
CA ALA A 26 -2.77 -1.67 -3.60
C ALA A 26 -2.88 -0.31 -4.32
N ARG A 27 -1.81 0.16 -4.96
CA ARG A 27 -1.81 1.39 -5.77
C ARG A 27 -2.77 1.32 -6.95
N ALA A 28 -2.87 0.19 -7.63
CA ALA A 28 -3.84 0.00 -8.70
C ALA A 28 -5.28 0.13 -8.19
N ASN A 29 -5.58 -0.42 -7.00
CA ASN A 29 -6.89 -0.29 -6.38
C ASN A 29 -7.20 1.17 -5.95
N VAL A 30 -6.21 1.90 -5.45
CA VAL A 30 -6.33 3.35 -5.18
C VAL A 30 -6.68 4.11 -6.47
N GLN A 31 -6.03 3.77 -7.60
CA GLN A 31 -6.33 4.41 -8.88
C GLN A 31 -7.76 4.16 -9.34
N VAL A 32 -8.28 2.93 -9.18
CA VAL A 32 -9.69 2.60 -9.50
C VAL A 32 -10.66 3.44 -8.66
N TRP A 33 -10.34 3.65 -7.38
CA TRP A 33 -11.14 4.53 -6.52
C TRP A 33 -11.04 6.00 -6.97
N ALA A 34 -9.84 6.50 -7.28
CA ALA A 34 -9.62 7.87 -7.73
C ALA A 34 -10.34 8.17 -9.05
N ASP A 35 -10.31 7.24 -9.99
CA ASP A 35 -11.05 7.36 -11.26
C ASP A 35 -12.57 7.44 -11.00
N SER A 36 -13.06 6.64 -10.05
CA SER A 36 -14.46 6.65 -9.62
C SER A 36 -14.84 7.97 -8.91
N PHE A 37 -13.90 8.55 -8.16
CA PHE A 37 -14.05 9.85 -7.50
C PHE A 37 -14.19 11.01 -8.49
N GLU A 38 -13.40 11.03 -9.56
CA GLU A 38 -13.56 12.05 -10.60
C GLU A 38 -14.91 11.92 -11.33
N LEU A 39 -15.40 10.71 -11.54
CA LEU A 39 -16.74 10.48 -12.11
C LEU A 39 -17.87 10.92 -11.16
N CYS A 40 -17.72 10.71 -9.85
CA CYS A 40 -18.74 11.11 -8.89
C CYS A 40 -18.79 12.63 -8.68
N LYS A 41 -17.66 13.35 -8.81
CA LYS A 41 -17.64 14.82 -8.82
C LYS A 41 -18.47 15.41 -9.95
N VAL A 42 -18.45 14.79 -11.13
CA VAL A 42 -19.25 15.23 -12.28
C VAL A 42 -20.73 14.87 -12.11
N SER A 43 -21.03 13.67 -11.61
CA SER A 43 -22.42 13.17 -11.50
C SER A 43 -23.14 13.55 -10.20
N GLY A 44 -22.40 13.97 -9.17
CA GLY A 44 -22.91 14.21 -7.81
C GLY A 44 -23.32 12.95 -7.04
N ASN A 45 -23.03 11.75 -7.57
CA ASN A 45 -23.42 10.47 -6.96
C ASN A 45 -22.23 9.76 -6.28
N TYR A 46 -21.93 10.17 -5.06
CA TYR A 46 -20.80 9.64 -4.28
C TYR A 46 -21.02 8.22 -3.73
N THR A 47 -22.25 7.69 -3.78
CA THR A 47 -22.52 6.29 -3.38
C THR A 47 -21.82 5.26 -4.29
N THR A 48 -21.39 5.68 -5.47
CA THR A 48 -20.62 4.85 -6.41
C THR A 48 -19.20 4.53 -5.91
N LEU A 49 -18.71 5.25 -4.89
CA LEU A 49 -17.39 5.02 -4.29
C LEU A 49 -17.35 3.79 -3.38
N THR A 50 -18.49 3.32 -2.90
CA THR A 50 -18.56 2.20 -1.95
C THR A 50 -17.92 0.93 -2.52
N GLY A 51 -18.24 0.56 -3.77
CA GLY A 51 -17.70 -0.65 -4.40
C GLY A 51 -16.16 -0.65 -4.51
N PRO A 52 -15.56 0.37 -5.16
CA PRO A 52 -14.10 0.51 -5.22
C PRO A 52 -13.42 0.59 -3.85
N ARG A 53 -14.05 1.27 -2.87
CA ARG A 53 -13.51 1.33 -1.50
C ARG A 53 -13.50 -0.06 -0.85
N GLU A 54 -14.59 -0.81 -0.92
CA GLU A 54 -14.68 -2.17 -0.35
C GLU A 54 -13.69 -3.14 -1.01
N LEU A 55 -13.50 -3.04 -2.33
CA LEU A 55 -12.50 -3.82 -3.05
C LEU A 55 -11.10 -3.61 -2.44
N MET A 56 -10.73 -2.35 -2.25
CA MET A 56 -9.42 -1.98 -1.68
C MET A 56 -9.30 -2.36 -0.21
N GLU A 57 -10.34 -2.12 0.59
CA GLU A 57 -10.35 -2.50 2.02
C GLU A 57 -10.16 -4.01 2.18
N ASN A 58 -10.93 -4.81 1.45
CA ASN A 58 -10.85 -6.26 1.49
C ASN A 58 -9.48 -6.77 1.03
N TYR A 59 -8.94 -6.18 -0.04
CA TYR A 59 -7.59 -6.48 -0.52
C TYR A 59 -6.54 -6.22 0.57
N LEU A 60 -6.53 -5.03 1.17
CA LEU A 60 -5.57 -4.67 2.21
C LEU A 60 -5.69 -5.58 3.44
N ARG A 61 -6.91 -5.90 3.90
CA ARG A 61 -7.12 -6.82 5.02
C ARG A 61 -6.58 -8.22 4.73
N GLN A 62 -6.85 -8.74 3.53
CA GLN A 62 -6.35 -10.03 3.10
C GLN A 62 -4.81 -10.03 3.09
N GLU A 63 -4.20 -9.05 2.43
CA GLU A 63 -2.74 -9.00 2.27
C GLU A 63 -2.02 -8.74 3.60
N ILE A 64 -2.58 -7.94 4.51
CA ILE A 64 -2.05 -7.82 5.88
C ILE A 64 -1.99 -9.21 6.55
N THR A 65 -3.07 -9.99 6.43
CA THR A 65 -3.14 -11.33 7.01
C THR A 65 -2.12 -12.27 6.35
N GLU A 66 -2.00 -12.22 5.03
CA GLU A 66 -1.05 -13.04 4.29
C GLU A 66 0.39 -12.69 4.67
N VAL A 67 0.76 -11.40 4.64
CA VAL A 67 2.11 -10.94 5.02
C VAL A 67 2.42 -11.25 6.48
N GLU A 68 1.47 -11.12 7.40
CA GLU A 68 1.65 -11.53 8.81
C GLU A 68 2.02 -13.01 8.93
N GLN A 69 1.52 -13.87 8.04
CA GLN A 69 1.81 -15.31 8.01
C GLN A 69 3.04 -15.67 7.16
N MET A 70 3.49 -14.78 6.26
CA MET A 70 4.68 -15.03 5.45
C MET A 70 5.92 -15.21 6.32
N GLU A 71 6.71 -16.25 6.05
CA GLU A 71 8.00 -16.42 6.71
C GLU A 71 9.00 -15.39 6.16
N PRO A 72 9.67 -14.60 7.02
CA PRO A 72 10.70 -13.67 6.56
C PRO A 72 11.88 -14.45 5.97
N LEU A 73 12.25 -14.13 4.73
CA LEU A 73 13.39 -14.78 4.05
C LEU A 73 14.56 -13.82 3.93
N GLY A 74 15.79 -14.35 4.00
CA GLY A 74 17.01 -13.56 3.82
C GLY A 74 17.39 -12.66 5.01
N ILE A 75 18.58 -12.07 4.93
CA ILE A 75 19.10 -11.15 5.95
C ILE A 75 18.26 -9.87 5.92
N GLY A 76 17.67 -9.49 7.07
CA GLY A 76 16.80 -8.32 7.18
C GLY A 76 15.36 -8.53 6.70
N GLY A 77 14.95 -9.77 6.37
CA GLY A 77 13.60 -10.06 5.89
C GLY A 77 12.49 -9.74 6.89
N GLU A 78 12.77 -9.88 8.19
CA GLU A 78 11.84 -9.53 9.27
C GLU A 78 11.57 -8.02 9.34
N ASP A 79 12.62 -7.19 9.19
CA ASP A 79 12.46 -5.73 9.18
C ASP A 79 11.73 -5.28 7.92
N PHE A 80 12.00 -5.93 6.79
CA PHE A 80 11.29 -5.65 5.55
C PHE A 80 9.79 -6.00 5.66
N LYS A 81 9.48 -7.20 6.18
CA LYS A 81 8.10 -7.62 6.50
C LYS A 81 7.40 -6.61 7.42
N LYS A 82 8.06 -6.16 8.49
CA LYS A 82 7.48 -5.19 9.44
C LYS A 82 7.21 -3.83 8.80
N GLY A 83 8.14 -3.34 7.98
CA GLY A 83 7.96 -2.09 7.26
C GLY A 83 6.79 -2.17 6.27
N GLU A 84 6.67 -3.28 5.55
CA GLU A 84 5.55 -3.56 4.66
C GLU A 84 4.21 -3.56 5.41
N LEU A 85 4.12 -4.32 6.51
CA LEU A 85 2.92 -4.37 7.35
C LEU A 85 2.54 -3.00 7.91
N THR A 86 3.53 -2.16 8.22
CA THR A 86 3.28 -0.79 8.70
C THR A 86 2.61 0.04 7.61
N LEU A 87 3.13 0.00 6.38
CA LEU A 87 2.56 0.71 5.23
C LEU A 87 1.14 0.24 4.93
N LEU A 88 0.91 -1.08 4.83
CA LEU A 88 -0.42 -1.64 4.54
C LEU A 88 -1.45 -1.26 5.61
N LYS A 89 -1.05 -1.23 6.89
CA LYS A 89 -1.94 -0.83 7.99
C LYS A 89 -2.30 0.66 7.94
N ILE A 90 -1.36 1.52 7.57
CA ILE A 90 -1.63 2.96 7.35
C ILE A 90 -2.62 3.13 6.20
N GLN A 91 -2.40 2.46 5.07
CA GLN A 91 -3.30 2.51 3.92
C GLN A 91 -4.70 2.02 4.26
N LEU A 92 -4.82 0.93 5.02
CA LEU A 92 -6.12 0.45 5.50
C LEU A 92 -6.81 1.50 6.36
N MET A 93 -6.09 2.17 7.26
CA MET A 93 -6.65 3.26 8.07
C MET A 93 -7.11 4.44 7.22
N GLN A 94 -6.40 4.80 6.15
CA GLN A 94 -6.83 5.87 5.23
C GLN A 94 -8.15 5.50 4.54
N VAL A 95 -8.30 4.24 4.10
CA VAL A 95 -9.54 3.75 3.48
C VAL A 95 -10.71 3.77 4.47
N GLU A 96 -10.49 3.23 5.67
CA GLU A 96 -11.52 3.16 6.71
C GLU A 96 -11.95 4.54 7.21
N LYS A 97 -10.98 5.43 7.46
CA LYS A 97 -11.23 6.74 8.11
C LYS A 97 -11.50 7.87 7.12
N GLY A 98 -10.91 7.82 5.94
CA GLY A 98 -11.00 8.86 4.91
C GLY A 98 -12.00 8.50 3.82
N PHE A 99 -11.76 7.41 3.10
CA PHE A 99 -12.45 7.13 1.84
C PHE A 99 -13.95 6.91 2.05
N SER A 100 -14.31 6.23 3.14
CA SER A 100 -15.71 6.03 3.57
C SER A 100 -16.49 7.33 3.82
N ARG A 101 -15.80 8.45 4.10
CA ARG A 101 -16.46 9.74 4.33
C ARG A 101 -16.89 10.41 3.03
N TYR A 102 -16.14 10.21 1.94
CA TYR A 102 -16.51 10.76 0.63
C TYR A 102 -17.84 10.19 0.14
N GLU A 103 -18.20 8.96 0.51
CA GLU A 103 -19.49 8.34 0.18
C GLU A 103 -20.70 9.07 0.78
N LYS A 104 -20.47 9.89 1.82
CA LYS A 104 -21.52 10.66 2.49
C LYS A 104 -21.76 12.03 1.86
N LEU A 105 -20.92 12.42 0.90
CA LEU A 105 -21.10 13.66 0.17
C LEU A 105 -22.34 13.57 -0.74
N THR A 106 -22.93 14.74 -1.00
CA THR A 106 -24.08 14.88 -1.89
C THR A 106 -23.74 15.84 -3.03
N LYS A 107 -24.68 16.04 -3.95
CA LYS A 107 -24.53 17.04 -5.03
C LYS A 107 -24.42 18.48 -4.51
N GLU A 108 -24.85 18.74 -3.27
CA GLU A 108 -24.71 20.03 -2.60
C GLU A 108 -23.37 20.18 -1.89
N SER A 109 -22.62 19.09 -1.68
CA SER A 109 -21.31 19.15 -1.05
C SER A 109 -20.32 19.91 -1.92
N GLY A 110 -19.67 20.91 -1.32
CA GLY A 110 -18.72 21.78 -1.99
C GLY A 110 -17.27 21.35 -1.78
N THR A 111 -16.35 22.16 -2.31
CA THR A 111 -14.91 21.99 -2.11
C THR A 111 -14.53 21.98 -0.62
N ASP A 112 -15.21 22.78 0.22
CA ASP A 112 -14.92 22.87 1.65
C ASP A 112 -15.22 21.54 2.37
N ASP A 113 -16.30 20.83 2.00
CA ASP A 113 -16.61 19.52 2.57
C ASP A 113 -15.56 18.47 2.16
N MET A 114 -15.08 18.54 0.91
CA MET A 114 -14.02 17.65 0.41
C MET A 114 -12.69 17.91 1.12
N ASN A 115 -12.35 19.18 1.32
CA ASN A 115 -11.14 19.60 2.04
C ASN A 115 -11.19 19.18 3.50
N ALA A 116 -12.34 19.32 4.16
CA ALA A 116 -12.49 18.87 5.56
C ALA A 116 -12.28 17.35 5.72
N ILE A 117 -12.65 16.55 4.72
CA ILE A 117 -12.34 15.12 4.71
C ILE A 117 -10.84 14.89 4.53
N ALA A 118 -10.20 15.59 3.58
CA ALA A 118 -8.77 15.49 3.31
C ALA A 118 -7.91 15.91 4.52
N ASP A 119 -8.25 17.04 5.15
CA ASP A 119 -7.59 17.54 6.36
C ASP A 119 -7.73 16.53 7.52
N GLY A 120 -8.86 15.82 7.58
CA GLY A 120 -9.10 14.77 8.58
C GLY A 120 -8.22 13.52 8.43
N ILE A 121 -7.49 13.38 7.31
CA ILE A 121 -6.55 12.28 7.06
C ILE A 121 -5.12 12.76 6.74
N ASP A 122 -4.84 14.06 6.86
CA ASP A 122 -3.54 14.65 6.53
C ASP A 122 -2.38 14.01 7.33
N ASP A 123 -2.60 13.73 8.61
CA ASP A 123 -1.61 13.02 9.44
C ASP A 123 -1.33 11.61 8.90
N LEU A 124 -2.36 10.89 8.42
CA LEU A 124 -2.19 9.55 7.83
C LEU A 124 -1.47 9.61 6.48
N ILE A 125 -1.62 10.69 5.72
CA ILE A 125 -0.89 10.90 4.47
C ILE A 125 0.60 11.10 4.78
N LYS A 126 0.93 11.94 5.76
CA LYS A 126 2.32 12.16 6.21
C LYS A 126 2.96 10.90 6.79
N GLU A 127 2.19 10.13 7.57
CA GLU A 127 2.62 8.83 8.07
C GLU A 127 2.91 7.86 6.93
N GLU A 128 2.09 7.84 5.88
CA GLU A 128 2.31 7.01 4.70
C GLU A 128 3.58 7.41 3.95
N GLU A 129 3.78 8.70 3.66
CA GLU A 129 5.00 9.20 2.99
C GLU A 129 6.27 8.83 3.76
N THR A 130 6.19 8.93 5.08
CA THR A 130 7.27 8.52 5.99
C THR A 130 7.50 7.01 5.93
N ALA A 131 6.43 6.22 5.95
CA ALA A 131 6.49 4.76 5.86
C ALA A 131 7.07 4.29 4.53
N ILE A 132 6.66 4.88 3.39
CA ILE A 132 7.21 4.62 2.05
C ILE A 132 8.71 4.92 2.03
N SER A 133 9.11 6.10 2.52
CA SER A 133 10.52 6.51 2.55
C SER A 133 11.38 5.55 3.36
N ASN A 134 10.91 5.14 4.54
CA ASN A 134 11.59 4.18 5.40
C ASN A 134 11.66 2.79 4.76
N LEU A 135 10.55 2.33 4.17
CA LEU A 135 10.48 1.02 3.55
C LEU A 135 11.38 0.92 2.31
N LEU A 136 11.54 2.01 1.54
CA LEU A 136 12.50 2.08 0.44
C LEU A 136 13.94 1.91 0.92
N LEU A 137 14.29 2.50 2.08
CA LEU A 137 15.62 2.34 2.68
C LEU A 137 15.83 0.88 3.16
N ILE A 138 14.82 0.30 3.81
CA ILE A 138 14.86 -1.09 4.27
C ILE A 138 15.01 -2.04 3.08
N GLN A 139 14.24 -1.84 2.01
CA GLN A 139 14.29 -2.65 0.80
C GLN A 139 15.67 -2.58 0.12
N LYS A 140 16.24 -1.38 -0.02
CA LYS A 140 17.59 -1.19 -0.59
C LYS A 140 18.65 -1.91 0.23
N LYS A 141 18.59 -1.80 1.55
CA LYS A 141 19.49 -2.52 2.46
C LYS A 141 19.30 -4.03 2.34
N TYR A 142 18.06 -4.50 2.35
CA TYR A 142 17.71 -5.90 2.21
C TYR A 142 18.27 -6.49 0.91
N ALA A 143 18.12 -5.81 -0.22
CA ALA A 143 18.66 -6.23 -1.50
C ALA A 143 20.20 -6.32 -1.49
N ALA A 144 20.86 -5.31 -0.92
CA ALA A 144 22.32 -5.29 -0.78
C ALA A 144 22.84 -6.43 0.11
N ASP A 145 22.21 -6.65 1.28
CA ASP A 145 22.60 -7.69 2.23
C ASP A 145 22.40 -9.12 1.67
N ASN A 146 21.45 -9.28 0.75
CA ASN A 146 21.17 -10.57 0.10
C ASN A 146 21.78 -10.69 -1.31
N GLY A 147 22.54 -9.69 -1.77
CA GLY A 147 23.33 -9.76 -3.00
C GLY A 147 22.52 -9.79 -4.29
N PHE A 148 21.34 -9.15 -4.34
CA PHE A 148 20.56 -9.01 -5.58
C PHE A 148 20.33 -7.54 -5.95
N PRO A 149 20.30 -7.20 -7.25
CA PRO A 149 20.03 -5.84 -7.69
C PRO A 149 18.53 -5.51 -7.64
N LEU A 150 18.20 -4.29 -7.22
CA LEU A 150 16.87 -3.69 -7.43
C LEU A 150 16.85 -3.04 -8.82
N GLY A 151 15.87 -3.42 -9.64
CA GLY A 151 15.59 -2.68 -10.88
C GLY A 151 14.73 -1.44 -10.58
N GLU A 152 14.75 -0.44 -11.46
CA GLU A 152 13.94 0.79 -11.31
C GLU A 152 12.44 0.53 -11.16
N LYS A 153 11.93 -0.57 -11.76
CA LYS A 153 10.52 -1.03 -11.65
C LYS A 153 10.22 -1.93 -10.44
N LYS A 154 11.20 -2.13 -9.55
CA LYS A 154 11.12 -3.03 -8.39
C LYS A 154 11.26 -2.27 -7.07
N LEU A 155 10.99 -0.98 -7.08
CA LEU A 155 10.80 -0.22 -5.86
C LEU A 155 9.32 -0.21 -5.54
N ILE A 156 9.01 -0.24 -4.25
CA ILE A 156 7.64 -0.11 -3.75
C ILE A 156 6.96 1.13 -4.27
#